data_AF-A0A3R8W786-F1
#
_entry.id   AF-A0A3R8W786-F1
#
_cell.length_a   1.000
_cell.length_b   1.000
_cell.length_c   1.000
_cell.angle_alpha   90.00
_cell.angle_beta   90.00
_cell.angle_gamma   90.00
#
_symmetry.space_group_name_H-M   'P 1'
#
loop_
_entity.id
_entity.type
_entity.pdbx_description
1 polymer ?
#
loop_
_entity_poly.entity_id
_entity_poly.type
_entity_poly.pdbx_seq_one_letter_code
_entity_poly.pdbx_strand_id
1 'polypeptide(L)'
;MSSRFFASVLARLKQLTQSESDAQLARALGISPQTLSSWKVRESIPYSLCVDMARQHACSLDWLLMGERERTLHTGEGWEDDILERLRSLSFADREATLLYIKDKQRIQELEKKLDALAYREPDTSEG
;
A
#
# COMPACT_ATOMS: atom_id res chain seq x y z
N MET A 1 18.70 -12.66 -8.56
CA MET A 1 17.43 -12.09 -8.09
C MET A 1 16.93 -10.92 -8.96
N SER A 2 17.77 -10.32 -9.81
CA SER A 2 17.43 -9.16 -10.66
C SER A 2 16.43 -9.43 -11.80
N SER A 3 16.48 -10.61 -12.42
CA SER A 3 15.65 -10.97 -13.58
C SER A 3 14.13 -10.90 -13.31
N ARG A 4 13.69 -11.35 -12.13
CA ARG A 4 12.25 -11.40 -11.79
C ARG A 4 11.66 -10.01 -11.58
N PHE A 5 12.42 -9.09 -10.97
CA PHE A 5 12.00 -7.70 -10.79
C PHE A 5 11.82 -7.01 -12.14
N PHE A 6 12.83 -7.10 -13.01
CA PHE A 6 12.76 -6.56 -14.37
C PHE A 6 11.56 -7.08 -15.14
N ALA A 7 11.36 -8.41 -15.16
CA ALA A 7 10.25 -9.03 -15.88
C ALA A 7 8.89 -8.56 -15.35
N SER A 8 8.75 -8.43 -14.02
CA SER A 8 7.53 -7.92 -13.40
C SER A 8 7.24 -6.45 -13.73
N VAL A 9 8.24 -5.58 -13.68
CA VAL A 9 8.08 -4.15 -14.07
C VAL A 9 7.73 -4.05 -15.56
N LEU A 10 8.42 -4.79 -16.42
CA LEU A 10 8.14 -4.81 -17.85
C LEU A 10 6.72 -5.30 -18.17
N ALA A 11 6.24 -6.32 -17.47
CA ALA A 11 4.88 -6.82 -17.62
C ALA A 11 3.83 -5.75 -17.23
N ARG A 12 4.07 -5.00 -16.15
CA ARG A 12 3.17 -3.91 -15.73
C ARG A 12 3.20 -2.73 -16.69
N LEU A 13 4.37 -2.36 -17.22
CA LEU A 13 4.47 -1.36 -18.28
C LEU A 13 3.65 -1.77 -19.50
N LYS A 14 3.73 -3.04 -19.93
CA LYS A 14 2.90 -3.58 -21.02
C LYS A 14 1.40 -3.49 -20.73
N GLN A 15 0.99 -3.81 -19.51
CA GLN A 15 -0.41 -3.69 -19.10
C GLN A 15 -0.89 -2.23 -19.15
N LEU A 16 -0.07 -1.32 -18.64
CA LEU A 16 -0.35 0.12 -18.58
C LEU A 16 -0.45 0.76 -19.97
N THR A 17 0.39 0.33 -20.91
CA THR A 17 0.39 0.80 -22.30
C THR A 17 -0.42 -0.07 -23.25
N GLN A 18 -1.20 -1.04 -22.73
CA GLN A 18 -1.98 -2.00 -23.53
C GLN A 18 -1.18 -2.64 -24.68
N SER A 19 0.07 -2.98 -24.42
CA SER A 19 1.02 -3.47 -25.41
C SER A 19 1.25 -4.97 -25.25
N GLU A 20 0.97 -5.75 -26.29
CA GLU A 20 1.16 -7.21 -26.29
C GLU A 20 2.57 -7.60 -26.70
N SER A 21 3.24 -6.75 -27.49
CA SER A 21 4.61 -6.99 -27.98
C SER A 21 5.59 -5.92 -27.49
N ASP A 22 6.88 -6.26 -27.49
CA ASP A 22 7.94 -5.31 -27.16
C ASP A 22 8.01 -4.16 -28.17
N ALA A 23 7.69 -4.42 -29.44
CA ALA A 23 7.63 -3.39 -30.47
C ALA A 23 6.47 -2.40 -30.24
N GLN A 24 5.32 -2.87 -29.77
CA GLN A 24 4.22 -2.01 -29.36
C GLN A 24 4.59 -1.20 -28.11
N LEU A 25 5.20 -1.84 -27.11
CA LEU A 25 5.66 -1.15 -25.90
C LEU A 25 6.68 -0.06 -26.23
N ALA A 26 7.69 -0.34 -27.06
CA ALA A 26 8.69 0.65 -27.46
C ALA A 26 8.05 1.87 -28.13
N ARG A 27 7.06 1.65 -29.00
CA ARG A 27 6.28 2.75 -29.62
C ARG A 27 5.47 3.52 -28.59
N ALA A 28 4.79 2.85 -27.67
CA ALA A 28 3.99 3.49 -26.63
C ALA A 28 4.84 4.32 -25.67
N LEU A 29 6.06 3.87 -25.37
CA LEU A 29 7.03 4.58 -24.54
C LEU A 29 7.83 5.66 -25.32
N GLY A 30 7.64 5.79 -26.63
CA GLY A 30 8.38 6.74 -27.46
C GLY A 30 9.89 6.43 -27.60
N ILE A 31 10.29 5.17 -27.44
CA ILE A 31 11.70 4.72 -27.51
C ILE A 31 11.95 3.82 -28.72
N SER A 32 13.23 3.65 -29.09
CA SER A 32 13.59 2.68 -30.13
C SER A 32 13.46 1.23 -29.62
N PRO A 33 13.11 0.25 -30.47
CA PRO A 33 13.14 -1.17 -30.10
C PRO A 33 14.53 -1.63 -29.63
N GLN A 34 15.61 -1.03 -30.15
CA GLN A 34 16.98 -1.31 -29.74
C GLN A 34 17.25 -0.87 -28.29
N THR A 35 16.69 0.27 -27.87
CA THR A 35 16.75 0.75 -26.48
C THR A 35 16.10 -0.25 -25.54
N LEU A 36 14.90 -0.72 -25.87
CA LEU A 36 14.18 -1.71 -25.08
C LEU A 36 14.93 -3.05 -25.01
N SER A 37 15.53 -3.49 -26.12
CA SER A 37 16.40 -4.68 -26.15
C SER A 37 17.63 -4.50 -25.25
N SER A 38 18.24 -3.31 -25.21
CA SER A 38 19.38 -3.03 -24.33
C SER A 38 18.98 -3.12 -22.85
N TRP A 39 17.80 -2.64 -22.48
CA TRP A 39 17.28 -2.75 -21.11
C TRP A 39 17.05 -4.20 -20.69
N LYS A 40 16.56 -5.05 -21.61
CA LYS A 40 16.40 -6.49 -21.37
C LYS A 40 17.73 -7.18 -21.10
N VAL A 41 18.74 -6.89 -21.91
CA VAL A 41 20.09 -7.47 -21.74
C VAL A 41 20.70 -7.04 -20.40
N ARG A 42 20.46 -5.81 -19.97
CA ARG A 42 20.96 -5.26 -18.69
C ARG A 42 20.05 -5.58 -17.51
N GLU A 43 18.91 -6.23 -17.73
CA GLU A 43 17.84 -6.47 -16.75
C GLU A 43 17.49 -5.22 -15.91
N SER A 44 17.48 -4.04 -16.53
CA SER A 44 17.28 -2.77 -15.83
C SER A 44 16.45 -1.79 -16.64
N ILE A 45 15.48 -1.16 -15.98
CA ILE A 45 14.62 -0.13 -16.56
C ILE A 45 14.98 1.21 -15.91
N PRO A 46 15.13 2.31 -16.67
CA PRO A 46 15.39 3.63 -16.10
C PRO A 46 14.29 4.04 -15.12
N TYR A 47 14.66 4.45 -13.91
CA TYR A 47 13.69 4.86 -12.89
C TYR A 47 12.90 6.11 -13.31
N SER A 48 13.55 7.06 -14.01
CA SER A 48 12.89 8.25 -14.55
C SER A 48 11.71 7.90 -15.45
N LEU A 49 11.86 6.88 -16.30
CA LEU A 49 10.78 6.39 -17.15
C LEU A 49 9.60 5.89 -16.30
N CYS A 50 9.87 5.11 -15.24
CA CYS A 50 8.80 4.62 -14.37
C CYS A 50 8.03 5.77 -13.72
N VAL A 51 8.72 6.83 -13.28
CA VAL A 51 8.09 8.04 -12.71
C VAL A 51 7.22 8.75 -13.76
N ASP A 52 7.73 8.93 -14.97
CA ASP A 52 7.00 9.60 -16.04
C ASP A 52 5.75 8.81 -16.44
N MET A 53 5.87 7.49 -16.56
CA MET A 53 4.73 6.60 -16.84
C MET A 53 3.68 6.64 -15.72
N ALA A 54 4.13 6.64 -14.45
CA ALA A 54 3.24 6.74 -13.30
C ALA A 54 2.43 8.06 -13.32
N ARG A 55 3.08 9.17 -13.67
CA ARG A 55 2.42 10.48 -13.82
C ARG A 55 1.45 10.51 -15.01
N GLN A 56 1.89 10.03 -16.17
CA GLN A 56 1.09 10.08 -17.41
C GLN A 56 -0.18 9.24 -17.32
N HIS A 57 -0.11 8.08 -16.65
CA HIS A 57 -1.23 7.16 -16.52
C HIS A 57 -1.94 7.25 -15.18
N ALA A 58 -1.61 8.26 -14.35
CA ALA A 58 -2.16 8.45 -13.02
C ALA A 58 -2.16 7.16 -12.16
N CYS A 59 -1.06 6.42 -12.17
CA CYS A 59 -0.91 5.19 -11.38
C CYS A 59 0.15 5.34 -10.29
N SER A 60 0.04 4.53 -9.23
CA SER A 60 1.05 4.49 -8.16
C SER A 60 2.39 3.98 -8.69
N LEU A 61 3.47 4.72 -8.39
CA LEU A 61 4.83 4.30 -8.73
C LEU A 61 5.23 3.04 -7.96
N ASP A 62 4.77 2.91 -6.73
CA ASP A 62 5.01 1.74 -5.90
C ASP A 62 4.34 0.51 -6.50
N TRP A 63 3.13 0.65 -7.04
CA TRP A 63 2.51 -0.42 -7.83
C TRP A 63 3.32 -0.78 -9.07
N LEU A 64 3.87 0.20 -9.78
CA LEU A 64 4.64 -0.04 -11.00
C LEU A 64 5.99 -0.73 -10.73
N LEU A 65 6.60 -0.50 -9.56
CA LEU A 65 7.91 -1.06 -9.20
C LEU A 65 7.80 -2.32 -8.35
N MET A 66 6.99 -2.31 -7.29
CA MET A 66 6.89 -3.38 -6.30
C MET A 66 5.79 -4.39 -6.60
N GLY A 67 4.73 -3.99 -7.30
CA GLY A 67 3.70 -4.90 -7.80
C GLY A 67 2.71 -5.31 -6.72
N GLU A 68 2.99 -4.89 -5.49
CA GLU A 68 1.98 -4.53 -4.53
C GLU A 68 1.08 -3.52 -5.25
N ARG A 69 -0.11 -3.96 -5.70
CA ARG A 69 -1.24 -3.02 -5.76
C ARG A 69 -1.11 -2.28 -4.47
N GLU A 70 -1.01 -0.95 -4.57
CA GLU A 70 -1.27 -0.04 -3.46
C GLU A 70 -2.06 -0.86 -2.47
N ARG A 71 -1.49 -1.22 -1.33
CA ARG A 71 -2.33 -1.69 -0.25
C ARG A 71 -3.06 -0.41 0.14
N THR A 72 -4.01 -0.02 -0.69
CA THR A 72 -5.38 0.08 -0.33
C THR A 72 -5.67 -1.03 0.66
N LEU A 73 -5.16 -0.87 1.88
CA LEU A 73 -5.79 -1.28 3.12
C LEU A 73 -7.08 -0.47 3.19
N HIS A 74 -7.92 -0.73 2.23
CA HIS A 74 -9.23 -0.18 2.10
C HIS A 74 -10.14 -1.27 2.58
N THR A 75 -9.99 -1.49 3.89
CA THR A 75 -11.07 -1.98 4.73
C THR A 75 -12.02 -0.82 5.09
N GLY A 76 -11.96 0.32 4.38
CA GLY A 76 -13.01 1.34 4.38
C GLY A 76 -12.60 2.72 3.83
N GLU A 77 -12.39 2.81 2.51
CA GLU A 77 -11.93 4.02 1.79
C GLU A 77 -12.64 5.34 2.08
N GLY A 78 -13.93 5.33 2.39
CA GLY A 78 -14.63 6.59 2.62
C GLY A 78 -14.49 7.10 4.04
N TRP A 79 -14.40 6.21 5.03
CA TRP A 79 -14.60 6.61 6.43
C TRP A 79 -13.32 7.16 7.04
N GLU A 80 -12.15 6.68 6.65
CA GLU A 80 -10.89 7.19 7.21
C GLU A 80 -10.65 8.63 6.73
N ASP A 81 -10.83 8.89 5.44
CA ASP A 81 -10.75 10.24 4.89
C ASP A 81 -11.84 11.15 5.47
N ASP A 82 -13.09 10.70 5.57
CA ASP A 82 -14.20 11.45 6.18
C ASP A 82 -13.95 11.74 7.67
N ILE A 83 -13.43 10.78 8.44
CA ILE A 83 -13.08 11.01 9.85
C ILE A 83 -11.92 11.99 9.98
N LEU A 84 -10.89 11.88 9.14
CA LEU A 84 -9.76 12.81 9.16
C LEU A 84 -10.21 14.22 8.80
N GLU A 85 -11.08 14.38 7.81
CA GLU A 85 -11.66 15.67 7.45
C GLU A 85 -12.47 16.27 8.61
N ARG A 86 -13.33 15.47 9.25
CA ARG A 86 -14.11 15.89 10.43
C ARG A 86 -13.22 16.27 11.60
N LEU A 87 -12.22 15.46 11.94
CA LEU A 87 -11.28 15.80 13.01
C LEU A 87 -10.53 17.09 12.72
N ARG A 88 -10.17 17.35 11.45
CA ARG A 88 -9.50 18.59 11.02
C ARG A 88 -10.41 19.81 11.02
N SER A 89 -11.73 19.66 11.06
CA SER A 89 -12.66 20.80 11.19
C SER A 89 -12.98 21.15 12.64
N LEU A 90 -12.75 20.24 13.59
CA LEU A 90 -12.93 20.50 15.03
C LEU A 90 -11.91 21.48 15.60
N SER A 91 -12.26 22.13 16.72
CA SER A 91 -11.33 22.96 17.48
C SER A 91 -10.21 22.14 18.12
N PHE A 92 -9.11 22.79 18.54
CA PHE A 92 -8.02 22.09 19.20
C PHE A 92 -8.47 21.38 20.48
N ALA A 93 -9.29 22.05 21.30
CA ALA A 93 -9.83 21.47 22.54
C ALA A 93 -10.69 20.23 22.27
N ASP A 94 -11.51 20.25 21.22
CA ASP A 94 -12.37 19.12 20.86
C ASP A 94 -11.57 17.93 20.30
N ARG A 95 -10.49 18.19 19.56
CA ARG A 95 -9.56 17.15 19.11
C ARG A 95 -8.85 16.49 20.29
N GLU A 96 -8.41 17.29 21.26
CA GLU A 96 -7.76 16.79 22.47
C GLU A 96 -8.72 15.93 23.32
N ALA A 97 -9.97 16.39 23.48
CA ALA A 97 -11.01 15.60 24.15
C ALA A 97 -11.31 14.29 23.41
N THR A 98 -11.36 14.32 22.07
CA THR A 98 -11.55 13.11 21.25
C THR A 98 -10.39 12.13 21.43
N LEU A 99 -9.15 12.63 21.47
CA LEU A 99 -7.97 11.80 21.72
C LEU A 99 -8.03 11.15 23.12
N LEU A 100 -8.47 11.90 24.13
CA LEU A 100 -8.64 11.36 25.48
C LEU A 100 -9.68 10.23 25.50
N TYR A 101 -10.83 10.43 24.86
CA TYR A 101 -11.86 9.40 24.75
C TYR A 101 -11.35 8.12 24.06
N ILE A 102 -10.56 8.26 22.98
CA ILE A 102 -9.95 7.13 22.30
C ILE A 102 -9.00 6.36 23.24
N LYS A 103 -8.16 7.08 24.00
CA LYS A 103 -7.25 6.46 24.98
C LYS A 103 -8.00 5.72 26.08
N ASP A 104 -9.07 6.31 26.60
CA ASP A 104 -9.87 5.67 27.65
C ASP A 104 -10.55 4.40 27.14
N LYS A 105 -11.11 4.46 25.92
CA LYS A 105 -11.70 3.28 25.28
C LYS A 105 -10.68 2.16 25.09
N GLN A 106 -9.47 2.48 24.63
CA GLN A 106 -8.38 1.50 24.47
C GLN A 106 -7.99 0.88 25.81
N ARG A 107 -7.85 1.71 26.86
CA ARG A 107 -7.53 1.26 28.21
C ARG A 107 -8.58 0.29 28.76
N ILE A 108 -9.86 0.58 28.57
CA ILE A 108 -10.95 -0.30 29.00
C ILE A 108 -10.86 -1.65 28.28
N GLN A 109 -10.68 -1.65 26.96
CA GLN A 109 -10.54 -2.89 26.18
C GLN A 109 -9.34 -3.74 26.62
N GLU A 110 -8.23 -3.11 27.01
CA GLU A 110 -7.08 -3.81 27.57
C GLU A 110 -7.38 -4.42 28.94
N LEU A 111 -8.11 -3.70 29.80
CA LEU A 111 -8.52 -4.20 31.10
C LEU A 111 -9.49 -5.38 30.98
N GLU A 112 -10.47 -5.30 30.07
CA GLU A 112 -11.39 -6.39 29.76
C GLU A 112 -10.63 -7.65 29.30
N LYS A 113 -9.71 -7.50 28.35
CA LYS A 113 -8.86 -8.63 27.90
C LYS A 113 -8.04 -9.25 29.03
N LYS A 114 -7.50 -8.43 29.95
CA LYS A 114 -6.75 -8.92 31.12
C LYS A 114 -7.67 -9.65 32.10
N LEU A 115 -8.87 -9.14 32.32
CA LEU A 115 -9.88 -9.79 33.16
C LEU A 115 -10.25 -11.16 32.58
N ASP A 116 -10.54 -11.24 31.28
CA ASP A 116 -10.86 -12.50 30.61
C ASP A 116 -9.71 -13.51 30.71
N ALA A 117 -8.46 -13.05 30.54
CA ALA A 117 -7.28 -13.90 30.67
C ALA A 117 -7.04 -14.41 32.09
N LEU A 118 -7.43 -13.64 33.12
CA LEU A 118 -7.37 -14.06 34.52
C LEU A 118 -8.52 -15.01 34.88
N ALA A 119 -9.74 -14.73 34.40
CA ALA A 119 -10.89 -15.60 34.57
C ALA A 119 -10.69 -16.97 33.90
N TYR A 120 -9.96 -17.03 32.78
CA TYR A 120 -9.58 -18.29 32.14
C TYR A 120 -8.43 -19.04 32.85
N ARG A 121 -7.71 -18.39 33.77
CA ARG A 121 -6.61 -18.99 34.56
C ARG A 121 -7.06 -19.65 35.86
N GLU A 122 -8.33 -19.54 36.24
CA GLU A 122 -8.93 -20.27 37.37
C GLU A 122 -9.61 -21.58 36.92
N PRO A 123 -8.84 -22.62 36.54
CA PRO A 123 -9.27 -23.98 36.84
C PRO A 123 -8.09 -24.78 37.43
N ASP A 124 -7.90 -24.72 38.75
CA ASP A 124 -7.31 -25.75 39.62
C ASP A 124 -6.72 -25.11 40.88
N THR A 125 -7.58 -24.79 41.83
CA THR A 125 -7.20 -24.84 43.26
C THR A 125 -8.36 -25.41 44.05
N SER A 126 -8.64 -26.69 43.84
CA SER A 126 -9.34 -27.55 44.80
C SER A 126 -8.90 -29.00 44.61
N GLU A 127 -7.62 -29.26 44.81
CA GLU A 127 -7.21 -30.49 45.51
C GLU A 127 -7.43 -30.24 47.02
N GLY A 128 -8.17 -31.13 47.67
CA GLY A 128 -8.45 -31.11 49.11
C GLY A 128 -9.59 -32.04 49.48
#